data_AF-A0A2T1LRA4-F1
#
_entry.id   AF-A0A2T1LRA4-F1
#
_cell.length_a   1.000
_cell.length_b   1.000
_cell.length_c   1.000
_cell.angle_alpha   90.00
_cell.angle_beta   90.00
_cell.angle_gamma   90.00
#
_symmetry.space_group_name_H-M   'P 1'
#
loop_
_entity.id
_entity.type
_entity.pdbx_description
1 polymer ?
#
loop_
_entity_poly.entity_id
_entity_poly.type
_entity_poly.pdbx_seq_one_letter_code
_entity_poly.pdbx_strand_id
1 'polypeptide(L)'
;MANNYGFGMTGASSVPLENYKGWETQKLDQIPGLKKVPFSKMPSALVPEIAGIARIDALWGTEEAKRYRTITGSYQQGFQVPCNENCAYLELDDIEGTGRTIRSEFEGKQWISGKYQKVNGGSGCLKMVNGGKEPTGRHPFGKAFKVSLEDTSQSDDTAQTALYFRIKVKCGATPYFLGPFPFLKVQRDGWIIY
;
A
#
# COMPACT_ATOMS: atom_id res chain seq x y z
N MET A 1 -7.06 7.36 46.70
CA MET A 1 -6.64 7.45 45.28
C MET A 1 -5.55 6.43 45.03
N ALA A 2 -5.44 6.00 43.76
CA ALA A 2 -4.50 5.04 43.17
C ALA A 2 -4.89 3.55 43.27
N ASN A 3 -5.67 3.10 42.27
CA ASN A 3 -5.77 1.70 41.88
C ASN A 3 -4.56 1.33 41.01
N ASN A 4 -3.72 0.43 41.51
CA ASN A 4 -2.75 -0.30 40.71
C ASN A 4 -3.44 -1.49 40.06
N TYR A 5 -3.53 -1.50 38.73
CA TYR A 5 -3.80 -2.71 37.97
C TYR A 5 -2.53 -3.11 37.22
N GLY A 6 -1.85 -4.13 37.74
CA GLY A 6 -0.97 -4.96 36.94
C GLY A 6 -1.80 -6.09 36.31
N PHE A 7 -1.61 -6.31 35.01
CA PHE A 7 -1.80 -7.63 34.40
C PHE A 7 -0.73 -7.80 33.33
N GLY A 8 0.10 -8.82 33.51
CA GLY A 8 1.22 -9.13 32.64
C GLY A 8 0.82 -9.83 31.35
N MET A 9 1.64 -9.62 30.32
CA MET A 9 2.09 -10.69 29.43
C MET A 9 3.56 -10.43 29.08
N THR A 10 4.42 -11.10 29.83
CA THR A 10 5.81 -11.38 29.46
C THR A 10 5.82 -12.41 28.33
N GLY A 11 6.43 -12.11 27.18
CA GLY A 11 6.76 -13.16 26.21
C GLY A 11 6.69 -12.85 24.72
N ALA A 12 6.32 -11.64 24.28
CA ALA A 12 6.54 -11.24 22.89
C ALA A 12 7.74 -10.29 22.84
N SER A 13 8.95 -10.85 22.93
CA SER A 13 10.15 -10.13 22.48
C SER A 13 9.87 -9.63 21.07
N SER A 14 9.99 -8.33 20.85
CA SER A 14 9.90 -7.69 19.54
C SER A 14 11.08 -8.14 18.67
N VAL A 15 11.03 -9.38 18.19
CA VAL A 15 12.00 -9.93 17.27
C VAL A 15 11.62 -9.37 15.90
N PRO A 16 12.51 -8.58 15.26
CA PRO A 16 12.30 -8.11 13.90
C PRO A 16 11.99 -9.28 12.96
N LEU A 17 11.07 -9.07 12.02
CA LEU A 17 10.55 -10.13 11.13
C LEU A 17 11.68 -10.86 10.39
N GLU A 18 12.74 -10.14 10.04
CA GLU A 18 13.96 -10.64 9.40
C GLU A 18 14.74 -11.69 10.19
N ASN A 19 14.48 -11.82 11.50
CA ASN A 19 15.15 -12.78 12.37
C ASN A 19 14.42 -14.12 12.47
N TYR A 20 13.25 -14.27 11.83
CA TYR A 20 12.52 -15.54 11.76
C TYR A 20 12.99 -16.36 10.55
N LYS A 21 13.73 -17.44 10.77
CA LYS A 21 14.23 -18.31 9.70
C LYS A 21 13.08 -18.83 8.81
N GLY A 22 13.12 -18.53 7.51
CA GLY A 22 12.12 -18.98 6.53
C GLY A 22 10.88 -18.10 6.39
N TRP A 23 10.86 -16.90 7.00
CA TRP A 23 9.75 -15.94 6.91
C TRP A 23 9.41 -15.57 5.45
N GLU A 24 10.41 -15.56 4.57
CA GLU A 24 10.29 -15.30 3.14
C GLU A 24 9.53 -16.39 2.35
N THR A 25 9.32 -17.57 2.95
CA THR A 25 8.67 -18.73 2.31
C THR A 25 7.31 -19.09 2.91
N GLN A 26 6.90 -18.45 4.00
CA GLN A 26 5.62 -18.70 4.67
C GLN A 26 4.56 -17.74 4.14
N LYS A 27 3.31 -18.20 3.99
CA LYS A 27 2.20 -17.29 3.68
C LYS A 27 2.04 -16.32 4.88
N LEU A 28 1.88 -15.01 4.65
CA LEU A 28 1.84 -14.05 5.75
C LEU A 28 0.64 -14.24 6.72
N ASP A 29 -0.41 -14.96 6.31
CA ASP A 29 -1.51 -15.39 7.18
C ASP A 29 -1.13 -16.54 8.13
N GLN A 30 -0.05 -17.25 7.83
CA GLN A 30 0.54 -18.31 8.64
C GLN A 30 1.61 -17.78 9.62
N ILE A 31 1.96 -16.49 9.57
CA ILE A 31 2.90 -15.87 10.51
C ILE A 31 2.13 -15.47 11.77
N PRO A 32 2.29 -16.20 12.89
CA PRO A 32 1.51 -15.94 14.10
C PRO A 32 1.84 -14.56 14.65
N GLY A 33 0.83 -13.71 14.77
CA GLY A 33 0.98 -12.37 15.36
C GLY A 33 1.24 -11.25 14.36
N LEU A 34 1.34 -11.49 13.05
CA LEU A 34 1.46 -10.41 12.06
C LEU A 34 0.25 -9.46 12.07
N LYS A 35 -0.96 -10.01 12.18
CA LYS A 35 -2.21 -9.22 12.40
C LYS A 35 -2.20 -8.42 13.70
N LYS A 36 -1.29 -8.74 14.62
CA LYS A 36 -1.13 -8.08 15.92
C LYS A 36 0.07 -7.14 15.96
N VAL A 37 0.86 -7.01 14.87
CA VAL A 37 1.96 -6.04 14.80
C VAL A 37 1.32 -4.66 14.72
N PRO A 38 1.48 -3.81 15.75
CA PRO A 38 1.00 -2.44 15.68
C PRO A 38 1.65 -1.74 14.50
N PHE A 39 0.94 -0.83 13.87
CA PHE A 39 1.45 -0.06 12.73
C PHE A 39 2.79 0.64 13.04
N SER A 40 2.96 1.10 14.29
CA SER A 40 4.18 1.71 14.83
C SER A 40 5.36 0.74 15.01
N LYS A 41 5.14 -0.56 14.79
CA LYS A 41 6.11 -1.65 14.87
C LYS A 41 6.28 -2.37 13.53
N MET A 42 5.59 -1.92 12.47
CA MET A 42 5.96 -2.34 11.12
C MET A 42 7.38 -1.84 10.83
N PRO A 43 8.21 -2.62 10.12
CA PRO A 43 9.66 -2.42 10.00
C PRO A 43 10.10 -1.10 9.33
N SER A 44 9.16 -0.23 9.01
CA SER A 44 9.38 1.04 8.35
C SER A 44 8.37 2.05 8.86
N ALA A 45 8.87 3.07 9.56
CA ALA A 45 8.13 4.28 9.84
C ALA A 45 7.64 4.91 8.52
N LEU A 46 6.58 5.74 8.61
CA LEU A 46 6.20 6.60 7.49
C LEU A 46 7.42 7.38 7.02
N VAL A 47 7.68 7.37 5.71
CA VAL A 47 8.80 8.10 5.10
C VAL A 47 8.24 9.45 4.64
N PRO A 48 8.46 10.56 5.38
CA PRO A 48 7.71 11.79 5.15
C PRO A 48 7.91 12.41 3.76
N GLU A 49 9.02 12.13 3.08
CA GLU A 49 9.25 12.66 1.72
C GLU A 49 8.46 11.93 0.62
N ILE A 50 7.91 10.75 0.90
CA ILE A 50 7.18 9.94 -0.08
C ILE A 50 5.78 9.52 0.39
N ALA A 51 5.49 9.65 1.68
CA ALA A 51 4.21 9.33 2.28
C ALA A 51 3.31 10.56 2.30
N GLY A 52 2.09 10.40 1.78
CA GLY A 52 1.02 11.39 1.89
C GLY A 52 -0.16 10.87 2.70
N ILE A 53 -0.98 11.79 3.20
CA ILE A 53 -2.27 11.49 3.83
C ILE A 53 -3.34 12.25 3.06
N ALA A 54 -4.38 11.56 2.62
CA ALA A 54 -5.49 12.16 1.90
C ALA A 54 -6.83 11.57 2.36
N ARG A 55 -7.91 12.34 2.18
CA ARG A 55 -9.28 11.84 2.38
C ARG A 55 -9.69 11.05 1.14
N ILE A 56 -10.54 10.05 1.32
CA ILE A 56 -11.14 9.29 0.22
C ILE A 56 -12.46 9.97 -0.17
N ASP A 57 -12.54 10.56 -1.37
CA ASP A 57 -13.77 11.18 -1.87
C ASP A 57 -14.74 10.14 -2.45
N ALA A 58 -14.22 9.28 -3.32
CA ALA A 58 -15.04 8.35 -4.09
C ALA A 58 -14.31 7.05 -4.39
N LEU A 59 -15.09 6.01 -4.65
CA LEU A 59 -14.62 4.66 -4.96
C LEU A 59 -15.33 4.15 -6.21
N TRP A 60 -14.55 3.67 -7.16
CA TRP A 60 -15.04 3.28 -8.48
C TRP A 60 -14.58 1.88 -8.87
N GLY A 61 -15.46 1.17 -9.57
CA GLY A 61 -15.23 -0.16 -10.12
C GLY A 61 -14.47 -0.15 -11.45
N THR A 62 -14.40 -1.32 -12.08
CA THR A 62 -13.69 -1.51 -13.37
C THR A 62 -14.42 -0.93 -14.57
N GLU A 63 -15.66 -0.47 -14.42
CA GLU A 63 -16.43 0.19 -15.47
C GLU A 63 -15.78 1.51 -15.92
N GLU A 64 -14.93 2.08 -15.06
CA GLU A 64 -14.21 3.31 -15.34
C GLU A 64 -12.98 3.12 -16.25
N ALA A 65 -12.65 4.18 -16.99
CA ALA A 65 -11.58 4.20 -17.97
C ALA A 65 -10.89 5.57 -18.03
N LYS A 66 -9.78 5.66 -18.78
CA LYS A 66 -9.09 6.93 -19.14
C LYS A 66 -8.79 7.85 -17.95
N ARG A 67 -8.13 7.32 -16.93
CA ARG A 67 -7.67 8.04 -15.73
C ARG A 67 -6.21 8.47 -15.89
N TYR A 68 -5.98 9.78 -15.97
CA TYR A 68 -4.64 10.35 -16.22
C TYR A 68 -4.07 11.12 -15.03
N ARG A 69 -4.88 11.46 -14.02
CA ARG A 69 -4.43 12.18 -12.82
C ARG A 69 -4.05 11.18 -11.72
N THR A 70 -3.29 10.15 -12.09
CA THR A 70 -3.03 9.04 -11.19
C THR A 70 -1.90 9.33 -10.22
N ILE A 71 -1.97 8.67 -9.06
CA ILE A 71 -0.90 8.64 -8.05
C ILE A 71 -0.40 7.22 -7.87
N THR A 72 -0.24 6.45 -8.94
CA THR A 72 0.10 5.04 -8.85
C THR A 72 1.18 4.69 -9.86
N GLY A 73 2.01 3.70 -9.51
CA GLY A 73 2.96 3.14 -10.46
C GLY A 73 4.03 2.29 -9.80
N SER A 74 5.27 2.53 -10.19
CA SER A 74 6.45 1.85 -9.68
C SER A 74 7.65 2.78 -9.69
N TYR A 75 8.73 2.37 -9.02
CA TYR A 75 10.01 3.06 -9.15
C TYR A 75 10.56 3.08 -10.59
N GLN A 76 10.09 2.15 -11.44
CA GLN A 76 10.62 1.94 -12.78
C GLN A 76 9.88 2.73 -13.85
N GLN A 77 8.62 3.09 -13.61
CA GLN A 77 7.80 3.88 -14.53
C GLN A 77 7.36 5.22 -13.95
N GLY A 78 7.75 5.53 -12.72
CA GLY A 78 7.19 6.64 -11.95
C GLY A 78 5.83 6.29 -11.36
N PHE A 79 5.27 7.23 -10.59
CA PHE A 79 4.03 7.05 -9.84
C PHE A 79 2.87 7.91 -10.36
N GLN A 80 2.84 8.11 -11.68
CA GLN A 80 1.77 8.81 -12.39
C GLN A 80 1.40 8.01 -13.65
N VAL A 81 1.40 6.68 -13.55
CA VAL A 81 1.10 5.81 -14.70
C VAL A 81 -0.40 5.90 -15.02
N PRO A 82 -0.79 6.34 -16.23
CA PRO A 82 -2.20 6.49 -16.57
C PRO A 82 -2.86 5.12 -16.73
N CYS A 83 -4.16 5.05 -16.42
CA CYS A 83 -4.99 3.87 -16.63
C CYS A 83 -5.98 4.11 -17.76
N ASN A 84 -5.99 3.25 -18.77
CA ASN A 84 -6.78 3.47 -19.97
C ASN A 84 -8.13 2.73 -19.95
N GLU A 85 -8.19 1.58 -19.30
CA GLU A 85 -9.34 0.67 -19.25
C GLU A 85 -9.35 -0.12 -17.95
N ASN A 86 -10.53 -0.63 -17.54
CA ASN A 86 -10.69 -1.44 -16.34
C ASN A 86 -10.14 -0.78 -15.07
N CYS A 87 -10.34 0.54 -14.96
CA CYS A 87 -9.71 1.36 -13.95
C CYS A 87 -10.54 1.36 -12.68
N ALA A 88 -10.43 0.33 -11.85
CA ALA A 88 -10.90 0.44 -10.47
C ALA A 88 -9.96 1.38 -9.68
N TYR A 89 -10.50 2.36 -8.95
CA TYR A 89 -9.69 3.33 -8.21
C TYR A 89 -10.40 3.89 -6.98
N LEU A 90 -9.60 4.47 -6.10
CA LEU A 90 -10.06 5.43 -5.11
C LEU A 90 -9.68 6.85 -5.56
N GLU A 91 -10.60 7.79 -5.43
CA GLU A 91 -10.36 9.22 -5.66
C GLU A 91 -9.96 9.88 -4.35
N LEU A 92 -8.92 10.69 -4.41
CA LEU A 92 -8.42 11.45 -3.29
C LEU A 92 -9.02 12.84 -3.27
N ASP A 93 -9.34 13.26 -2.05
CA ASP A 93 -9.70 14.63 -1.74
C ASP A 93 -8.68 15.27 -0.80
N ASP A 94 -8.75 16.59 -0.78
CA ASP A 94 -8.00 17.43 0.12
C ASP A 94 -8.53 17.33 1.57
N ILE A 95 -7.70 17.78 2.51
CA ILE A 95 -8.10 18.00 3.90
C ILE A 95 -8.93 19.27 3.97
N GLU A 96 -10.21 19.21 3.58
CA GLU A 96 -11.11 20.34 3.72
C GLU A 96 -11.56 20.50 5.18
N GLY A 97 -11.28 21.66 5.79
CA GLY A 97 -11.65 21.95 7.19
C GLY A 97 -10.66 22.82 7.96
N THR A 98 -9.49 23.13 7.39
CA THR A 98 -8.52 24.10 7.95
C THR A 98 -8.41 25.31 7.02
N GLY A 99 -9.34 26.27 7.15
CA GLY A 99 -9.23 27.60 6.50
C GLY A 99 -9.06 27.58 4.97
N ARG A 100 -10.16 27.80 4.25
CA ARG A 100 -10.22 27.99 2.79
C ARG A 100 -9.08 28.89 2.28
N THR A 101 -8.07 28.33 1.59
CA THR A 101 -7.22 29.02 0.58
C THR A 101 -6.18 28.12 -0.10
N ILE A 102 -5.98 26.87 0.32
CA ILE A 102 -5.08 25.92 -0.37
C ILE A 102 -5.93 24.89 -1.12
N ARG A 103 -6.16 25.11 -2.43
CA ARG A 103 -6.47 23.99 -3.35
C ARG A 103 -5.22 23.12 -3.39
N SER A 104 -5.28 21.95 -2.80
CA SER A 104 -4.12 21.08 -2.64
C SER A 104 -3.89 20.25 -3.91
N GLU A 105 -2.71 19.65 -4.01
CA GLU A 105 -2.28 18.85 -5.16
C GLU A 105 -3.09 17.55 -5.34
N PHE A 106 -4.02 17.24 -4.43
CA PHE A 106 -4.68 15.93 -4.30
C PHE A 106 -6.14 15.88 -4.76
N GLU A 107 -6.83 17.01 -4.86
CA GLU A 107 -8.20 17.10 -5.39
C GLU A 107 -8.34 16.34 -6.73
N GLY A 108 -9.12 15.27 -6.73
CA GLY A 108 -9.41 14.46 -7.91
C GLY A 108 -8.24 13.60 -8.42
N LYS A 109 -7.24 13.31 -7.57
CA LYS A 109 -6.17 12.35 -7.88
C LYS A 109 -6.67 10.91 -7.74
N GLN A 110 -6.27 10.03 -8.65
CA GLN A 110 -6.73 8.65 -8.67
C GLN A 110 -5.65 7.67 -8.22
N TRP A 111 -5.93 6.84 -7.21
CA TRP A 111 -5.11 5.67 -6.91
C TRP A 111 -5.71 4.44 -7.58
N ILE A 112 -5.14 4.05 -8.73
CA ILE A 112 -5.60 2.89 -9.50
C ILE A 112 -5.24 1.57 -8.81
N SER A 113 -6.15 0.59 -8.90
CA SER A 113 -5.97 -0.77 -8.40
C SER A 113 -4.88 -1.52 -9.16
N GLY A 114 -3.92 -2.06 -8.41
CA GLY A 114 -2.88 -2.95 -8.91
C GLY A 114 -3.35 -4.35 -9.25
N LYS A 115 -4.59 -4.71 -8.87
CA LYS A 115 -5.24 -5.94 -9.34
C LYS A 115 -5.42 -5.89 -10.86
N TYR A 116 -5.88 -4.75 -11.38
CA TYR A 116 -6.20 -4.56 -12.80
C TYR A 116 -5.09 -3.87 -13.60
N GLN A 117 -4.25 -3.06 -12.97
CA GLN A 117 -3.13 -2.39 -13.64
C GLN A 117 -1.76 -2.95 -13.17
N LYS A 118 -1.02 -3.55 -14.11
CA LYS A 118 0.37 -3.98 -13.91
C LYS A 118 1.34 -2.98 -14.55
N VAL A 119 2.45 -2.72 -13.87
CA VAL A 119 3.51 -1.77 -14.26
C VAL A 119 4.86 -2.48 -14.28
N ASN A 120 5.83 -1.93 -15.02
CA ASN A 120 7.19 -2.46 -15.03
C ASN A 120 7.82 -2.28 -13.64
N GLY A 121 8.49 -3.32 -13.15
CA GLY A 121 9.17 -3.34 -11.86
C GLY A 121 10.54 -4.00 -11.94
N GLY A 122 11.15 -4.22 -10.77
CA GLY A 122 12.42 -4.92 -10.63
C GLY A 122 13.63 -4.19 -11.21
N SER A 123 14.82 -4.69 -10.89
CA SER A 123 16.10 -4.10 -11.31
C SER A 123 17.21 -5.15 -11.43
N GLY A 124 18.23 -4.81 -12.23
CA GLY A 124 19.41 -5.65 -12.40
C GLY A 124 19.10 -7.06 -12.88
N CYS A 125 19.84 -8.05 -12.36
CA CYS A 125 19.73 -9.46 -12.74
C CYS A 125 18.34 -10.08 -12.49
N LEU A 126 17.53 -9.49 -11.60
CA LEU A 126 16.21 -9.99 -11.22
C LEU A 126 15.06 -9.20 -11.87
N LYS A 127 15.36 -8.25 -12.77
CA LYS A 127 14.35 -7.38 -13.41
C LYS A 127 13.26 -8.17 -14.13
N MET A 128 13.58 -9.34 -14.69
CA MET A 128 12.63 -10.12 -15.51
C MET A 128 11.79 -11.12 -14.71
N VAL A 129 12.02 -11.29 -13.41
CA VAL A 129 11.18 -12.13 -12.56
C VAL A 129 9.73 -11.64 -12.62
N ASN A 130 8.76 -12.55 -12.67
CA ASN A 130 7.34 -12.23 -12.88
C ASN A 130 7.09 -11.40 -14.17
N GLY A 131 7.84 -11.69 -15.24
CA GLY A 131 7.76 -10.95 -16.50
C GLY A 131 8.21 -9.49 -16.39
N GLY A 132 8.90 -9.12 -15.31
CA GLY A 132 9.26 -7.75 -14.98
C GLY A 132 8.07 -6.86 -14.63
N LYS A 133 6.96 -7.45 -14.19
CA LYS A 133 5.74 -6.74 -13.84
C LYS A 133 5.44 -6.83 -12.34
N GLU A 134 4.82 -5.78 -11.83
CA GLU A 134 4.26 -5.70 -10.48
C GLU A 134 2.91 -4.98 -10.54
N PRO A 135 1.99 -5.20 -9.59
CA PRO A 135 0.84 -4.32 -9.39
C PRO A 135 1.28 -2.87 -9.26
N THR A 136 0.50 -1.96 -9.83
CA THR A 136 0.66 -0.54 -9.56
C THR A 136 0.41 -0.22 -8.09
N GLY A 137 1.07 0.79 -7.55
CA GLY A 137 0.83 1.19 -6.16
C GLY A 137 1.84 2.20 -5.66
N ARG A 138 2.05 2.20 -4.34
CA ARG A 138 2.86 3.18 -3.62
C ARG A 138 3.68 2.59 -2.49
N HIS A 139 4.55 3.42 -1.89
CA HIS A 139 5.53 3.01 -0.87
C HIS A 139 5.53 3.96 0.34
N PRO A 140 4.38 4.20 1.00
CA PRO A 140 4.31 5.12 2.14
C PRO A 140 5.23 4.72 3.31
N PHE A 141 5.55 3.42 3.39
CA PHE A 141 6.44 2.83 4.39
C PHE A 141 7.81 2.47 3.78
N GLY A 142 8.25 3.21 2.76
CA GLY A 142 9.53 2.94 2.10
C GLY A 142 9.54 1.65 1.27
N LYS A 143 10.75 1.18 0.97
CA LYS A 143 11.02 0.20 -0.10
C LYS A 143 10.90 -1.27 0.32
N ALA A 144 10.51 -1.57 1.55
CA ALA A 144 10.38 -2.94 2.03
C ALA A 144 9.24 -3.68 1.33
N PHE A 145 8.10 -3.00 1.18
CA PHE A 145 6.91 -3.51 0.51
C PHE A 145 6.19 -2.37 -0.23
N LYS A 146 5.40 -2.75 -1.22
CA LYS A 146 4.47 -1.87 -1.93
C LYS A 146 3.08 -2.02 -1.32
N VAL A 147 2.40 -0.90 -1.12
CA VAL A 147 0.95 -0.86 -0.86
C VAL A 147 0.25 -0.67 -2.20
N SER A 148 -0.67 -1.57 -2.52
CA SER A 148 -1.49 -1.53 -3.72
C SER A 148 -2.95 -1.48 -3.31
N LEU A 149 -3.77 -0.70 -4.03
CA LEU A 149 -5.21 -0.92 -4.02
C LEU A 149 -5.48 -2.26 -4.71
N GLU A 150 -6.32 -3.10 -4.12
CA GLU A 150 -6.65 -4.44 -4.63
C GLU A 150 -8.10 -4.46 -5.13
N ASP A 151 -9.07 -4.28 -4.23
CA ASP A 151 -10.49 -4.30 -4.54
C ASP A 151 -11.17 -2.98 -4.15
N THR A 152 -12.19 -2.59 -4.91
CA THR A 152 -13.10 -1.47 -4.63
C THR A 152 -14.54 -1.97 -4.71
N SER A 153 -15.40 -1.44 -3.84
CA SER A 153 -16.85 -1.64 -3.87
C SER A 153 -17.52 -0.28 -3.87
N GLN A 154 -18.13 0.07 -5.00
CA GLN A 154 -18.88 1.33 -5.14
C GLN A 154 -20.22 1.28 -4.39
N SER A 155 -20.83 0.09 -4.24
CA SER A 155 -22.08 -0.05 -3.48
C SER A 155 -21.87 0.08 -1.97
N ASP A 156 -20.73 -0.40 -1.48
CA ASP A 156 -20.42 -0.39 -0.04
C ASP A 156 -19.55 0.81 0.36
N ASP A 157 -19.13 1.63 -0.61
CA ASP A 157 -18.16 2.71 -0.42
C ASP A 157 -16.89 2.24 0.32
N THR A 158 -16.39 1.03 0.00
CA THR A 158 -15.15 0.50 0.60
C THR A 158 -14.09 0.08 -0.40
N ALA A 159 -12.84 0.07 0.06
CA ALA A 159 -11.70 -0.47 -0.67
C ALA A 159 -10.82 -1.35 0.22
N GLN A 160 -10.18 -2.33 -0.39
CA GLN A 160 -9.18 -3.19 0.23
C GLN A 160 -7.81 -2.89 -0.37
N THR A 161 -6.84 -2.62 0.49
CA THR A 161 -5.43 -2.53 0.11
C THR A 161 -4.70 -3.84 0.37
N ALA A 162 -3.60 -4.07 -0.33
CA ALA A 162 -2.75 -5.22 -0.17
C ALA A 162 -1.26 -4.84 -0.15
N LEU A 163 -0.47 -5.61 0.59
CA LEU A 163 0.98 -5.55 0.56
C LEU A 163 1.51 -6.48 -0.53
N TYR A 164 2.52 -5.99 -1.24
CA TYR A 164 3.34 -6.78 -2.15
C TYR A 164 4.81 -6.63 -1.79
N PHE A 165 5.52 -7.75 -1.69
CA PHE A 165 6.94 -7.80 -1.34
C PHE A 165 7.79 -8.16 -2.55
N ARG A 166 9.10 -7.94 -2.42
CA ARG A 166 10.11 -8.31 -3.42
C ARG A 166 11.32 -8.95 -2.78
N ILE A 167 12.09 -9.68 -3.58
CA ILE A 167 13.38 -10.23 -3.16
C ILE A 167 14.49 -9.33 -3.70
N LYS A 168 15.48 -9.03 -2.87
CA LYS A 168 16.66 -8.24 -3.25
C LYS A 168 17.94 -9.04 -3.01
N VAL A 169 18.80 -9.06 -4.01
CA VAL A 169 20.14 -9.64 -3.97
C VAL A 169 21.16 -8.60 -4.43
N LYS A 170 22.46 -8.91 -4.33
CA LYS A 170 23.54 -7.97 -4.71
C LYS A 170 23.39 -7.45 -6.15
N CYS A 171 23.00 -8.30 -7.09
CA CYS A 171 22.89 -7.94 -8.50
C CYS A 171 21.55 -7.32 -8.92
N GLY A 172 20.55 -7.20 -8.02
CA GLY A 172 19.24 -6.67 -8.41
C GLY A 172 18.11 -6.95 -7.43
N ALA A 173 16.91 -6.55 -7.81
CA ALA A 173 15.68 -6.85 -7.08
C ALA A 173 14.60 -7.33 -8.03
N THR A 174 13.75 -8.26 -7.58
CA THR A 174 12.54 -8.61 -8.32
C THR A 174 11.57 -7.43 -8.35
N PRO A 175 10.57 -7.43 -9.24
CA PRO A 175 9.37 -6.62 -9.02
C PRO A 175 8.72 -6.96 -7.67
N TYR A 176 7.83 -6.09 -7.17
CA TYR A 176 6.98 -6.38 -6.01
C TYR A 176 5.84 -7.31 -6.41
N PHE A 177 6.11 -8.62 -6.48
CA PHE A 177 5.14 -9.61 -6.96
C PHE A 177 4.68 -10.61 -5.89
N LEU A 178 5.32 -10.65 -4.72
CA LEU A 178 4.95 -11.55 -3.64
C LEU A 178 3.75 -10.96 -2.88
N GLY A 179 2.55 -11.49 -3.17
CA GLY A 179 1.27 -11.02 -2.65
C GLY A 179 0.12 -11.50 -3.55
N PRO A 180 -1.11 -10.95 -3.40
CA PRO A 180 -1.51 -9.92 -2.43
C PRO A 180 -1.62 -10.45 -1.00
N PHE A 181 -1.20 -9.64 -0.02
CA PHE A 181 -1.49 -9.85 1.40
C PHE A 181 -2.43 -8.75 1.90
N PRO A 182 -3.67 -9.06 2.33
CA PRO A 182 -4.62 -8.05 2.78
C PRO A 182 -4.04 -7.19 3.91
N PHE A 183 -4.21 -5.86 3.77
CA PHE A 183 -3.62 -4.89 4.69
C PHE A 183 -4.68 -4.06 5.42
N LEU A 184 -5.09 -2.94 4.82
CA LEU A 184 -6.09 -2.04 5.38
C LEU A 184 -7.34 -2.06 4.51
N LYS A 185 -8.49 -2.22 5.16
CA LYS A 185 -9.78 -1.88 4.57
C LYS A 185 -10.06 -0.40 4.88
N VAL A 186 -10.42 0.35 3.86
CA VAL A 186 -10.73 1.78 3.95
C VAL A 186 -12.14 2.03 3.45
N GLN A 187 -12.71 3.16 3.83
CA GLN A 187 -14.07 3.57 3.49
C GLN A 187 -14.04 5.03 3.02
N ARG A 188 -15.00 5.40 2.18
CA ARG A 188 -15.28 6.80 1.82
C ARG A 188 -15.32 7.70 3.06
N ASP A 189 -14.87 8.95 2.90
CA ASP A 189 -14.67 9.96 3.95
C ASP A 189 -13.62 9.59 5.01
N GLY A 190 -13.05 8.39 4.94
CA GLY A 190 -11.92 7.97 5.73
C GLY A 190 -10.59 8.53 5.23
N TRP A 191 -9.53 8.23 5.98
CA TRP A 191 -8.16 8.63 5.68
C TRP A 191 -7.37 7.46 5.10
N ILE A 192 -6.51 7.76 4.13
CA ILE A 192 -5.57 6.79 3.58
C ILE A 192 -4.16 7.37 3.51
N ILE A 193 -3.18 6.49 3.74
CA ILE A 193 -1.76 6.78 3.56
C ILE A 193 -1.30 6.17 2.23
N TYR A 194 -0.66 6.96 1.39
CA TYR A 194 -0.15 6.59 0.07
C TYR A 194 1.29 7.02 -0.16
#